data_AF-A0A3N0Y6P1-F1
#
_entry.id   AF-A0A3N0Y6P1-F1
#
_cell.length_a   1.000
_cell.length_b   1.000
_cell.length_c   1.000
_cell.angle_alpha   90.00
_cell.angle_beta   90.00
_cell.angle_gamma   90.00
#
_symmetry.space_group_name_H-M   'P 1'
#
loop_
_entity.id
_entity.type
_entity.pdbx_description
1 polymer ?
#
loop_
_entity_poly.entity_id
_entity_poly.type
_entity_poly.pdbx_seq_one_letter_code
_entity_poly.pdbx_strand_id
1 'polypeptide(L)'
;MENISALNLNSTASGWKQPLWYLFEACAEAPYWFVFYFGVKVLNLVAGVPLNALVMWQILKKKSEGSTSNIFIFNLSVLDAYFGLMTPVDLVNRLYFSNDHIWYSVRFAYGLKDVTPLFLTCICLDRYVAVVHPIVFTGIRDNGIRIGISIVVWGLILAYSLTKCFLGVLSVNEVFSGVILAAFFIMVFCNLSIIWVLRKSVAGKEVMNPIKKRAFKMVTIVLAIIVVNYLPPVALLPFASTYSFVTFRCKISLAVFSIMDLSCTMEPMLYISKMERSEFCPCLQSPSKKPVNVSV
;
A
#
# COMPACT_ATOMS: atom_id res chain seq x y z
N MET A 1 39.21 28.13 29.32
CA MET A 1 39.27 26.78 29.91
C MET A 1 38.52 26.85 31.22
N GLU A 2 37.25 26.45 31.23
CA GLU A 2 36.49 26.31 32.47
C GLU A 2 35.80 24.96 32.49
N ASN A 3 35.89 24.36 33.67
CA ASN A 3 35.80 22.95 33.96
C ASN A 3 34.34 22.49 34.06
N ILE A 4 34.08 21.33 33.49
CA ILE A 4 32.88 20.52 33.67
C ILE A 4 32.90 19.98 35.10
N SER A 5 31.84 20.19 35.90
CA SER A 5 31.18 19.17 36.76
C SER A 5 30.38 19.80 37.90
N ALA A 6 29.04 19.75 37.79
CA ALA A 6 28.08 19.48 38.87
C ALA A 6 26.66 19.85 38.41
N LEU A 7 25.98 18.92 37.74
CA LEU A 7 24.51 18.95 37.63
C LEU A 7 23.99 17.73 38.39
N ASN A 8 23.51 18.03 39.60
CA ASN A 8 22.93 17.08 40.54
C ASN A 8 21.74 16.34 39.89
N LEU A 9 21.87 15.01 39.79
CA LEU A 9 20.74 14.10 39.61
C LEU A 9 19.89 14.14 40.89
N ASN A 10 18.72 14.76 40.83
CA ASN A 10 17.62 14.49 41.76
C ASN A 10 16.49 13.80 40.98
N SER A 11 16.60 12.48 40.85
CA SER A 11 15.54 11.62 40.35
C SER A 11 14.56 11.29 41.48
N THR A 12 13.55 12.14 41.66
CA THR A 12 12.33 11.72 42.36
C THR A 12 11.52 10.82 41.43
N ALA A 13 11.48 9.54 41.78
CA ALA A 13 10.70 8.50 41.14
C ALA A 13 9.18 8.82 41.21
N SER A 14 8.53 8.87 40.05
CA SER A 14 7.08 8.77 39.90
C SER A 14 6.73 7.68 38.87
N GLY A 15 6.54 6.46 39.37
CA GLY A 15 5.39 5.60 39.10
C GLY A 15 5.04 5.10 37.69
N TRP A 16 5.70 5.48 36.60
CA TRP A 16 5.48 4.90 35.26
C TRP A 16 6.81 4.45 34.67
N LYS A 17 7.04 3.12 34.62
CA LYS A 17 8.15 2.58 33.82
C LYS A 17 7.89 2.94 32.36
N GLN A 18 8.77 3.76 31.80
CA GLN A 18 8.74 4.22 30.42
C GLN A 18 8.64 2.99 29.48
N PRO A 19 7.69 2.97 28.54
CA PRO A 19 7.58 1.86 27.60
C PRO A 19 8.87 1.63 26.80
N LEU A 20 9.38 0.39 26.84
CA LEU A 20 10.62 -0.05 26.18
C LEU A 20 10.58 0.02 24.63
N TRP A 21 9.43 0.33 24.02
CA TRP A 21 9.26 0.40 22.57
C TRP A 21 9.47 1.81 21.98
N TYR A 22 9.85 2.82 22.76
CA TYR A 22 10.25 4.11 22.17
C TYR A 22 11.68 4.03 21.64
N LEU A 23 11.90 4.52 20.41
CA LEU A 23 13.28 4.64 19.88
C LEU A 23 14.03 5.81 20.53
N PHE A 24 13.31 6.86 20.90
CA PHE A 24 13.86 8.06 21.51
C PHE A 24 13.09 8.37 22.80
N GLU A 25 13.80 8.62 23.90
CA GLU A 25 13.19 8.92 25.20
C GLU A 25 12.26 10.14 25.13
N ALA A 26 12.62 11.14 24.31
CA ALA A 26 11.81 12.33 24.05
C ALA A 26 10.43 12.03 23.44
N CYS A 27 10.20 10.82 22.91
CA CYS A 27 8.89 10.42 22.40
C CYS A 27 7.93 9.94 23.50
N ALA A 28 8.37 9.79 24.75
CA ALA A 28 7.53 9.30 25.84
C ALA A 28 6.33 10.21 26.16
N GLU A 29 6.40 11.50 25.79
CA GLU A 29 5.28 12.44 25.93
C GLU A 29 4.10 12.16 24.97
N ALA A 30 4.29 11.30 23.96
CA ALA A 30 3.31 11.06 22.90
C ALA A 30 2.98 9.56 22.70
N PRO A 31 2.52 8.86 23.75
CA PRO A 31 2.38 7.40 23.75
C PRO A 31 1.35 6.87 22.74
N TYR A 32 0.27 7.62 22.52
CA TYR A 32 -0.86 7.20 21.68
C TYR A 32 -0.48 6.92 20.23
N TRP A 33 0.48 7.66 19.66
CA TRP A 33 0.93 7.45 18.28
C TRP A 33 1.71 6.15 18.11
N PHE A 34 2.47 5.74 19.13
CA PHE A 34 3.15 4.46 19.14
C PHE A 34 2.15 3.31 19.31
N VAL A 35 1.15 3.47 20.17
CA VAL A 35 0.07 2.47 20.33
C VAL A 35 -0.65 2.28 19.00
N PHE A 36 -1.00 3.36 18.31
CA PHE A 36 -1.62 3.29 16.99
C PHE A 36 -0.72 2.59 15.98
N TYR A 37 0.57 2.97 15.92
CA TYR A 37 1.55 2.38 15.01
C TYR A 37 1.75 0.89 15.21
N PHE A 38 1.96 0.45 16.46
CA PHE A 38 2.08 -0.98 16.74
C PHE A 38 0.76 -1.72 16.60
N GLY A 39 -0.38 -1.07 16.88
CA GLY A 39 -1.71 -1.63 16.62
C GLY A 39 -1.91 -1.97 15.14
N VAL A 40 -1.57 -1.04 14.23
CA VAL A 40 -1.64 -1.28 12.78
C VAL A 40 -0.68 -2.39 12.35
N LYS A 41 0.53 -2.43 12.90
CA LYS A 41 1.48 -3.50 12.62
C LYS A 41 0.97 -4.88 13.02
N VAL A 42 0.42 -5.00 14.22
CA VAL A 42 -0.17 -6.25 14.69
C VAL A 42 -1.35 -6.63 13.79
N LEU A 43 -2.21 -5.68 13.42
CA LEU A 43 -3.29 -5.90 12.45
C LEU A 43 -2.75 -6.45 11.12
N ASN A 44 -1.69 -5.85 10.58
CA ASN A 44 -1.07 -6.29 9.34
C ASN A 44 -0.43 -7.67 9.46
N LEU A 45 0.15 -8.00 10.61
CA LEU A 45 0.68 -9.34 10.87
C LEU A 45 -0.43 -10.39 10.93
N VAL A 46 -1.51 -10.13 11.68
CA VAL A 46 -2.56 -11.14 11.94
C VAL A 46 -3.60 -11.24 10.84
N ALA A 47 -3.88 -10.15 10.11
CA ALA A 47 -4.87 -10.11 9.05
C ALA A 47 -4.23 -9.85 7.68
N GLY A 48 -3.33 -8.86 7.58
CA GLY A 48 -2.68 -8.50 6.33
C GLY A 48 -1.85 -9.63 5.71
N VAL A 49 -1.02 -10.33 6.50
CA VAL A 49 -0.18 -11.44 6.01
C VAL A 49 -1.04 -12.60 5.51
N PRO A 50 -2.02 -13.13 6.28
CA PRO A 50 -2.90 -14.19 5.77
C PRO A 50 -3.68 -13.77 4.53
N LEU A 51 -4.23 -12.55 4.49
CA LEU A 51 -4.97 -12.07 3.33
C LEU A 51 -4.09 -12.00 2.08
N ASN A 52 -2.88 -11.44 2.18
CA ASN A 52 -1.94 -11.38 1.05
C ASN A 52 -1.46 -12.78 0.63
N ALA A 53 -1.25 -13.70 1.58
CA ALA A 53 -0.94 -15.09 1.27
C ALA A 53 -2.09 -15.78 0.50
N LEU A 54 -3.33 -15.53 0.89
CA LEU A 54 -4.51 -16.03 0.19
C LEU A 54 -4.61 -15.43 -1.23
N VAL A 55 -4.32 -14.14 -1.40
CA VAL A 55 -4.27 -13.50 -2.73
C VAL A 55 -3.23 -14.18 -3.62
N MET A 56 -2.01 -14.35 -3.13
CA MET A 56 -0.95 -15.06 -3.87
C MET A 56 -1.36 -16.48 -4.24
N TRP A 57 -1.90 -17.23 -3.28
CA TRP A 57 -2.38 -18.60 -3.50
C TRP A 57 -3.47 -18.67 -4.58
N GLN A 58 -4.45 -17.76 -4.53
CA GLN A 58 -5.53 -17.71 -5.52
C GLN A 58 -5.00 -17.38 -6.91
N ILE A 59 -4.07 -16.43 -7.03
CA ILE A 59 -3.45 -16.08 -8.32
C ILE A 59 -2.67 -17.27 -8.89
N LEU A 60 -1.91 -18.00 -8.06
CA LEU A 60 -1.13 -19.16 -8.51
C LEU A 60 -2.03 -20.34 -8.89
N LYS A 61 -3.11 -20.57 -8.15
CA LYS A 61 -4.05 -21.68 -8.42
C LYS A 61 -4.88 -21.43 -9.68
N LYS A 62 -5.28 -20.17 -9.93
CA LYS A 62 -5.99 -19.78 -11.16
C LYS A 62 -5.00 -19.64 -12.30
N LYS A 63 -4.58 -20.77 -12.88
CA LYS A 63 -3.79 -20.85 -14.11
C LYS A 63 -4.48 -20.04 -15.23
N SER A 64 -4.10 -18.77 -15.37
CA SER A 64 -4.27 -17.94 -16.58
C SER A 64 -5.70 -17.62 -17.10
N GLU A 65 -6.72 -17.44 -16.26
CA GLU A 65 -8.05 -16.99 -16.77
C GLU A 65 -8.62 -15.69 -16.19
N GLY A 66 -8.03 -15.07 -15.14
CA GLY A 66 -8.73 -13.99 -14.44
C GLY A 66 -7.88 -12.80 -14.05
N SER A 67 -7.98 -11.70 -14.81
CA SER A 67 -7.41 -10.37 -14.54
C SER A 67 -5.95 -10.16 -14.97
N THR A 68 -5.79 -9.34 -15.99
CA THR A 68 -4.52 -8.86 -16.55
C THR A 68 -3.56 -8.24 -15.53
N SER A 69 -4.09 -7.60 -14.49
CA SER A 69 -3.27 -6.96 -13.45
C SER A 69 -2.72 -7.92 -12.39
N ASN A 70 -2.93 -9.24 -12.51
CA ASN A 70 -2.52 -10.21 -11.50
C ASN A 70 -1.01 -10.21 -11.20
N ILE A 71 -0.16 -9.91 -12.19
CA ILE A 71 1.29 -9.84 -11.98
C ILE A 71 1.62 -8.72 -10.99
N PHE A 72 1.05 -7.53 -11.17
CA PHE A 72 1.28 -6.42 -10.24
C PHE A 72 0.68 -6.70 -8.85
N ILE A 73 -0.52 -7.28 -8.79
CA ILE A 73 -1.18 -7.64 -7.53
C ILE A 73 -0.37 -8.71 -6.78
N PHE A 74 0.18 -9.69 -7.48
CA PHE A 74 1.04 -10.72 -6.87
C PHE A 74 2.30 -10.11 -6.26
N ASN A 75 3.01 -9.26 -7.01
CA ASN A 75 4.21 -8.57 -6.50
C ASN A 75 3.91 -7.67 -5.29
N LEU A 76 2.79 -6.94 -5.35
CA LEU A 76 2.29 -6.13 -4.23
C LEU A 76 2.03 -7.00 -2.99
N SER A 77 1.34 -8.13 -3.14
CA SER A 77 1.08 -9.04 -2.03
C SER A 77 2.34 -9.69 -1.45
N VAL A 78 3.37 -9.94 -2.26
CA VAL A 78 4.69 -10.40 -1.77
C VAL A 78 5.32 -9.35 -0.87
N LEU A 79 5.33 -8.08 -1.30
CA LEU A 79 5.91 -6.97 -0.53
C LEU A 79 5.17 -6.73 0.78
N ASP A 80 3.83 -6.70 0.76
CA ASP A 80 3.02 -6.49 1.94
C ASP A 80 3.14 -7.65 2.94
N ALA A 81 3.15 -8.89 2.46
CA ALA A 81 3.35 -10.07 3.32
C ALA A 81 4.74 -10.05 3.96
N TYR A 82 5.79 -9.74 3.19
CA TYR A 82 7.16 -9.63 3.71
C TYR A 82 7.26 -8.53 4.79
N PHE A 83 6.69 -7.35 4.52
CA PHE A 83 6.68 -6.26 5.49
C PHE A 83 5.94 -6.64 6.79
N GLY A 84 4.78 -7.29 6.67
CA GLY A 84 4.04 -7.82 7.81
C GLY A 84 4.87 -8.82 8.63
N LEU A 85 5.56 -9.75 7.98
CA LEU A 85 6.42 -10.75 8.64
C LEU A 85 7.66 -10.15 9.33
N MET A 86 8.09 -8.96 8.94
CA MET A 86 9.18 -8.24 9.60
C MET A 86 8.74 -7.51 10.88
N THR A 87 7.43 -7.45 11.15
CA THR A 87 6.89 -6.81 12.37
C THR A 87 7.40 -7.44 13.67
N PRO A 88 7.34 -8.78 13.87
CA PRO A 88 7.91 -9.41 15.06
C PRO A 88 9.41 -9.17 15.20
N VAL A 89 10.14 -9.16 14.07
CA VAL A 89 11.59 -8.91 14.05
C VAL A 89 11.91 -7.50 14.56
N ASP A 90 11.20 -6.48 14.06
CA ASP A 90 11.35 -5.10 14.56
C ASP A 90 10.98 -4.99 16.05
N LEU A 91 9.88 -5.62 16.49
CA LEU A 91 9.45 -5.55 17.88
C LEU A 91 10.44 -6.22 18.83
N VAL A 92 10.91 -7.42 18.50
CA VAL A 92 11.86 -8.17 19.33
C VAL A 92 13.21 -7.46 19.36
N ASN A 93 13.69 -6.94 18.23
CA ASN A 93 14.94 -6.19 18.21
C ASN A 93 14.86 -4.94 19.09
N ARG A 94 13.74 -4.23 19.02
CA ARG A 94 13.51 -3.01 19.79
C ARG A 94 13.40 -3.26 21.29
N LEU A 95 12.80 -4.38 21.71
CA LEU A 95 12.55 -4.67 23.12
C LEU A 95 13.72 -5.39 23.82
N TYR A 96 14.47 -6.22 23.09
CA TYR A 96 15.42 -7.15 23.72
C TYR A 96 16.84 -7.06 23.18
N PHE A 97 17.02 -7.02 21.86
CA PHE A 97 18.37 -7.21 21.28
C PHE A 97 19.12 -5.92 21.01
N SER A 98 18.42 -4.84 20.63
CA SER A 98 19.01 -3.57 20.19
C SER A 98 20.19 -3.74 19.22
N ASN A 99 20.09 -4.72 18.31
CA ASN A 99 21.17 -5.11 17.41
C ASN A 99 21.13 -4.28 16.12
N ASP A 100 22.29 -3.70 15.76
CA ASP A 100 22.43 -2.84 14.59
C ASP A 100 22.19 -3.58 13.26
N HIS A 101 22.63 -4.84 13.14
CA HIS A 101 22.39 -5.63 11.93
C HIS A 101 20.91 -5.86 11.68
N ILE A 102 20.14 -6.10 12.75
CA ILE A 102 18.69 -6.25 12.63
C ILE A 102 18.04 -4.91 12.28
N TRP A 103 18.56 -3.77 12.79
CA TRP A 103 18.10 -2.44 12.36
C TRP A 103 18.30 -2.19 10.87
N TYR A 104 19.41 -2.65 10.28
CA TYR A 104 19.60 -2.59 8.82
C TYR A 104 18.53 -3.39 8.08
N SER A 105 18.27 -4.64 8.49
CA SER A 105 17.22 -5.47 7.88
C SER A 105 15.82 -4.86 8.01
N VAL A 106 15.50 -4.27 9.17
CA VAL A 106 14.24 -3.57 9.40
C VAL A 106 14.14 -2.34 8.49
N ARG A 107 15.18 -1.51 8.41
CA ARG A 107 15.20 -0.33 7.52
C ARG A 107 15.03 -0.70 6.06
N PHE A 108 15.63 -1.81 5.63
CA PHE A 108 15.45 -2.34 4.29
C PHE A 108 13.98 -2.73 4.04
N ALA A 109 13.35 -3.46 4.95
CA ALA A 109 11.93 -3.81 4.84
C ALA A 109 11.01 -2.59 4.80
N TYR A 110 11.31 -1.55 5.58
CA TYR A 110 10.61 -0.27 5.49
C TYR A 110 10.80 0.42 4.13
N GLY A 111 12.01 0.36 3.57
CA GLY A 111 12.28 0.91 2.24
C GLY A 111 11.45 0.23 1.16
N LEU A 112 11.26 -1.09 1.27
CA LEU A 112 10.43 -1.83 0.33
C LEU A 112 8.98 -1.33 0.38
N LYS A 113 8.45 -1.16 1.59
CA LYS A 113 7.07 -0.70 1.82
C LYS A 113 6.84 0.72 1.33
N ASP A 114 7.79 1.62 1.53
CA ASP A 114 7.69 3.03 1.10
C ASP A 114 7.41 3.16 -0.40
N VAL A 115 8.05 2.32 -1.22
CA VAL A 115 7.98 2.41 -2.69
C VAL A 115 6.98 1.42 -3.30
N THR A 116 6.35 0.59 -2.46
CA THR A 116 5.25 -0.30 -2.85
C THR A 116 4.07 0.40 -3.58
N PRO A 117 3.72 1.68 -3.31
CA PRO A 117 2.69 2.41 -4.07
C PRO A 117 2.95 2.50 -5.59
N LEU A 118 4.17 2.25 -6.07
CA LEU A 118 4.44 2.11 -7.50
C LEU A 118 3.67 0.93 -8.13
N PHE A 119 3.61 -0.23 -7.46
CA PHE A 119 2.80 -1.36 -7.94
C PHE A 119 1.31 -1.04 -7.92
N LEU A 120 0.83 -0.32 -6.90
CA LEU A 120 -0.55 0.14 -6.85
C LEU A 120 -0.87 1.11 -8.00
N THR A 121 0.09 1.97 -8.36
CA THR A 121 0.00 2.88 -9.50
C THR A 121 -0.07 2.11 -10.81
N CYS A 122 0.77 1.07 -10.99
CA CYS A 122 0.69 0.17 -12.14
C CYS A 122 -0.67 -0.53 -12.25
N ILE A 123 -1.25 -0.97 -11.13
CA ILE A 123 -2.60 -1.57 -11.09
C ILE A 123 -3.66 -0.55 -11.54
N CYS A 124 -3.59 0.69 -11.04
CA CYS A 124 -4.52 1.76 -11.42
C CYS A 124 -4.40 2.13 -12.90
N LEU A 125 -3.17 2.20 -13.42
CA LEU A 125 -2.90 2.47 -14.83
C LEU A 125 -3.39 1.33 -15.73
N ASP A 126 -3.12 0.06 -15.39
CA ASP A 126 -3.59 -1.10 -16.17
C ASP A 126 -5.12 -1.10 -16.27
N ARG A 127 -5.82 -0.81 -15.16
CA ARG A 127 -7.28 -0.65 -15.13
C ARG A 127 -7.78 0.55 -15.93
N TYR A 128 -7.07 1.68 -15.85
CA TYR A 128 -7.40 2.88 -16.60
C TYR A 128 -7.32 2.62 -18.10
N VAL A 129 -6.23 2.04 -18.58
CA VAL A 129 -6.06 1.71 -20.00
C VAL A 129 -7.12 0.71 -20.45
N ALA A 130 -7.45 -0.29 -19.64
CA ALA A 130 -8.51 -1.26 -19.94
C ALA A 130 -9.89 -0.63 -20.15
N VAL A 131 -10.25 0.38 -19.35
CA VAL A 131 -11.59 0.99 -19.37
C VAL A 131 -11.68 2.17 -20.33
N VAL A 132 -10.66 3.03 -20.34
CA VAL A 132 -10.67 4.30 -21.09
C VAL A 132 -10.15 4.10 -22.51
N HIS A 133 -9.20 3.19 -22.72
CA HIS A 133 -8.53 2.95 -24.00
C HIS A 133 -8.57 1.46 -24.41
N PRO A 134 -9.76 0.86 -24.61
CA PRO A 134 -9.91 -0.59 -24.78
C PRO A 134 -9.18 -1.14 -26.01
N ILE A 135 -9.06 -0.36 -27.10
CA ILE A 135 -8.34 -0.75 -28.32
C ILE A 135 -6.83 -0.90 -28.03
N VAL A 136 -6.26 0.06 -27.30
CA VAL A 136 -4.86 0.00 -26.88
C VAL A 136 -4.66 -1.18 -25.94
N PHE A 137 -5.58 -1.38 -24.98
CA PHE A 137 -5.54 -2.49 -24.03
C PHE A 137 -5.52 -3.86 -24.71
N THR A 138 -6.27 -4.06 -25.80
CA THR A 138 -6.23 -5.31 -26.56
C THR A 138 -4.88 -5.56 -27.23
N GLY A 139 -4.15 -4.51 -27.62
CA GLY A 139 -2.80 -4.61 -28.18
C GLY A 139 -1.71 -4.86 -27.12
N ILE A 140 -1.83 -4.27 -25.92
CA ILE A 140 -0.86 -4.42 -24.81
C ILE A 140 -1.19 -5.59 -23.86
N ARG A 141 -2.06 -6.52 -24.28
CA ARG A 141 -2.50 -7.63 -23.44
C ARG A 141 -1.37 -8.62 -23.10
N ASP A 142 -0.22 -8.51 -23.78
CA ASP A 142 0.95 -9.33 -23.54
C ASP A 142 1.46 -9.22 -22.10
N ASN A 143 1.65 -10.38 -21.47
CA ASN A 143 2.21 -10.47 -20.13
C ASN A 143 3.69 -10.04 -20.11
N GLY A 144 4.40 -10.12 -21.24
CA GLY A 144 5.79 -9.68 -21.36
C GLY A 144 6.01 -8.23 -20.94
N ILE A 145 5.13 -7.31 -21.38
CA ILE A 145 5.20 -5.89 -21.01
C ILE A 145 5.02 -5.71 -19.50
N ARG A 146 4.06 -6.41 -18.89
CA ARG A 146 3.81 -6.32 -17.44
C ARG A 146 4.94 -6.89 -16.61
N ILE A 147 5.56 -7.98 -17.08
CA ILE A 147 6.76 -8.54 -16.45
C ILE A 147 7.90 -7.53 -16.53
N GLY A 148 8.14 -6.93 -17.70
CA GLY A 148 9.15 -5.89 -17.88
C GLY A 148 8.94 -4.70 -16.95
N ILE A 149 7.73 -4.16 -16.87
CA ILE A 149 7.37 -3.09 -15.93
C ILE A 149 7.61 -3.54 -14.49
N SER A 150 7.23 -4.76 -14.13
CA SER A 150 7.44 -5.29 -12.77
C SER A 150 8.91 -5.38 -12.42
N ILE A 151 9.78 -5.81 -13.35
CA ILE A 151 11.24 -5.85 -13.16
C ILE A 151 11.79 -4.45 -12.89
N VAL A 152 11.36 -3.45 -13.67
CA VAL A 152 11.78 -2.05 -13.47
C VAL A 152 11.33 -1.54 -12.11
N VAL A 153 10.07 -1.77 -11.73
CA VAL A 153 9.53 -1.35 -10.43
C VAL A 153 10.28 -2.03 -9.28
N TRP A 154 10.57 -3.33 -9.39
CA TRP A 154 11.43 -4.03 -8.42
C TRP A 154 12.82 -3.42 -8.31
N GLY A 155 13.45 -3.08 -9.43
CA GLY A 155 14.75 -2.41 -9.44
C GLY A 155 14.73 -1.08 -8.69
N LEU A 156 13.70 -0.26 -8.91
CA LEU A 156 13.51 1.01 -8.20
C LEU A 156 13.28 0.80 -6.69
N ILE A 157 12.42 -0.15 -6.34
CA ILE A 157 12.13 -0.51 -4.95
C ILE A 157 13.40 -0.98 -4.23
N LEU A 158 14.17 -1.88 -4.85
CA LEU A 158 15.41 -2.40 -4.27
C LEU A 158 16.48 -1.31 -4.13
N ALA A 159 16.67 -0.48 -5.15
CA ALA A 159 17.63 0.62 -5.10
C ALA A 159 17.29 1.61 -3.97
N TYR A 160 16.03 2.01 -3.86
CA TYR A 160 15.56 2.86 -2.77
C TYR A 160 15.78 2.21 -1.40
N SER A 161 15.43 0.92 -1.26
CA SER A 161 15.51 0.19 0.00
C SER A 161 16.95 0.00 0.47
N LEU A 162 17.87 -0.30 -0.45
CA LEU A 162 19.30 -0.37 -0.16
C LEU A 162 19.84 0.99 0.26
N THR A 163 19.45 2.05 -0.44
CA THR A 163 19.87 3.42 -0.09
C THR A 163 19.40 3.79 1.31
N LYS A 164 18.12 3.55 1.63
CA LYS A 164 17.56 3.78 2.97
C LYS A 164 18.24 2.94 4.05
N CYS A 165 18.59 1.70 3.73
CA CYS A 165 19.29 0.78 4.62
C CYS A 165 20.68 1.34 5.00
N PHE A 166 21.51 1.67 4.01
CA PHE A 166 22.91 2.06 4.22
C PHE A 166 23.10 3.54 4.57
N LEU A 167 22.45 4.46 3.85
CA LEU A 167 22.61 5.91 4.03
C LEU A 167 21.62 6.48 5.08
N GLY A 168 20.71 5.65 5.58
CA GLY A 168 19.74 6.03 6.61
C GLY A 168 18.48 6.72 6.07
N VAL A 169 17.54 7.01 6.97
CA VAL A 169 16.18 7.45 6.61
C VAL A 169 16.16 8.86 6.02
N LEU A 170 17.04 9.76 6.46
CA LEU A 170 17.01 11.17 6.05
C LEU A 170 17.40 11.37 4.58
N SER A 171 18.32 10.55 4.06
CA SER A 171 18.83 10.68 2.69
C SER A 171 17.77 10.41 1.62
N VAL A 172 16.71 9.66 1.96
CA VAL A 172 15.68 9.22 1.02
C VAL A 172 14.33 9.94 1.20
N ASN A 173 14.22 10.88 2.13
CA ASN A 173 12.96 11.57 2.45
C ASN A 173 12.42 12.41 1.27
N GLU A 174 13.28 13.12 0.56
CA GLU A 174 12.88 13.93 -0.60
C GLU A 174 12.44 13.06 -1.76
N VAL A 175 13.21 12.01 -2.04
CA VAL A 175 12.88 10.99 -3.05
C VAL A 175 11.55 10.34 -2.74
N PHE A 176 11.33 9.95 -1.48
CA PHE A 176 10.06 9.40 -1.02
C PHE A 176 8.90 10.35 -1.26
N SER A 177 9.06 11.61 -0.85
CA SER A 177 8.05 12.66 -1.00
C SER A 177 7.70 12.89 -2.47
N GLY A 178 8.69 12.90 -3.36
CA GLY A 178 8.47 13.01 -4.81
C GLY A 178 7.75 11.79 -5.38
N VAL A 179 8.18 10.58 -5.02
CA VAL A 179 7.58 9.32 -5.49
C VAL A 179 6.13 9.19 -5.03
N ILE A 180 5.85 9.45 -3.75
CA ILE A 180 4.49 9.31 -3.20
C ILE A 180 3.55 10.37 -3.77
N LEU A 181 4.03 11.59 -3.99
CA LEU A 181 3.27 12.67 -4.64
C LEU A 181 2.89 12.29 -6.08
N ALA A 182 3.86 11.84 -6.87
CA ALA A 182 3.62 11.42 -8.25
C ALA A 182 2.65 10.22 -8.30
N ALA A 183 2.89 9.19 -7.49
CA ALA A 183 2.02 8.03 -7.39
C ALA A 183 0.58 8.42 -7.02
N PHE A 184 0.41 9.28 -6.01
CA PHE A 184 -0.91 9.76 -5.57
C PHE A 184 -1.68 10.45 -6.70
N PHE A 185 -1.07 11.41 -7.38
CA PHE A 185 -1.74 12.12 -8.48
C PHE A 185 -2.12 11.19 -9.62
N ILE A 186 -1.22 10.28 -10.02
CA ILE A 186 -1.50 9.31 -11.08
C ILE A 186 -2.66 8.39 -10.67
N MET A 187 -2.64 7.86 -9.45
CA MET A 187 -3.69 6.98 -8.94
C MET A 187 -5.05 7.69 -8.88
N VAL A 188 -5.11 8.92 -8.37
CA VAL A 188 -6.35 9.72 -8.31
C VAL A 188 -6.86 10.01 -9.72
N PHE A 189 -5.98 10.48 -10.62
CA PHE A 189 -6.33 10.75 -12.02
C PHE A 189 -6.91 9.51 -12.72
N CYS A 190 -6.25 8.35 -12.57
CA CYS A 190 -6.70 7.09 -13.16
C CYS A 190 -8.10 6.71 -12.68
N ASN A 191 -8.32 6.73 -11.35
CA ASN A 191 -9.59 6.32 -10.77
C ASN A 191 -10.72 7.31 -11.09
N LEU A 192 -10.46 8.63 -11.08
CA LEU A 192 -11.43 9.64 -11.50
C LEU A 192 -11.80 9.50 -12.97
N SER A 193 -10.84 9.21 -13.84
CA SER A 193 -11.09 9.00 -15.27
C SER A 193 -11.94 7.76 -15.52
N ILE A 194 -11.69 6.66 -14.79
CA ILE A 194 -12.53 5.45 -14.84
C ILE A 194 -13.97 5.78 -14.40
N ILE A 195 -14.13 6.49 -13.28
CA ILE A 195 -15.43 6.94 -12.76
C ILE A 195 -16.16 7.80 -13.80
N TRP A 196 -15.45 8.73 -14.46
CA TRP A 196 -16.01 9.60 -15.48
C TRP A 196 -16.50 8.82 -16.70
N VAL A 197 -15.70 7.90 -17.25
CA VAL A 197 -16.10 7.04 -18.38
C VAL A 197 -17.30 6.17 -18.00
N LEU A 198 -17.28 5.59 -16.81
CA LEU A 198 -18.41 4.77 -16.31
C LEU A 198 -19.69 5.59 -16.21
N ARG A 199 -19.64 6.81 -15.67
CA ARG A 199 -20.80 7.73 -15.60
C ARG A 199 -21.30 8.14 -16.98
N LYS A 200 -20.39 8.56 -17.88
CA LYS A 200 -20.73 8.96 -19.24
C LYS A 200 -21.42 7.82 -20.00
N SER A 201 -21.00 6.57 -19.78
CA SER A 201 -21.60 5.39 -20.41
C SER A 201 -23.02 5.04 -19.93
N VAL A 202 -23.54 5.79 -18.95
CA VAL A 202 -24.86 5.61 -18.30
C VAL A 202 -25.73 6.86 -18.45
N ALA A 203 -25.14 8.01 -18.77
CA ALA A 203 -25.89 9.23 -19.09
C ALA A 203 -26.85 8.95 -20.26
N GLY A 204 -28.16 9.10 -20.01
CA GLY A 204 -29.22 8.82 -21.00
C GLY A 204 -29.89 7.45 -20.89
N LYS A 205 -29.56 6.61 -19.90
CA LYS A 205 -30.29 5.35 -19.62
C LYS A 205 -30.94 5.44 -18.22
N GLU A 206 -32.24 5.16 -18.13
CA GLU A 206 -33.02 5.26 -16.88
C GLU A 206 -32.51 4.32 -15.77
N VAL A 207 -31.87 3.20 -16.13
CA VAL A 207 -31.35 2.22 -15.15
C VAL A 207 -29.91 1.84 -15.48
N MET A 208 -29.01 2.05 -14.52
CA MET A 208 -27.61 1.62 -14.64
C MET A 208 -27.54 0.09 -14.55
N ASN A 209 -26.98 -0.54 -15.59
CA ASN A 209 -26.74 -1.98 -15.61
C ASN A 209 -26.01 -2.42 -14.32
N PRO A 210 -26.44 -3.51 -13.66
CA PRO A 210 -25.90 -3.94 -12.37
C PRO A 210 -24.38 -4.14 -12.37
N ILE A 211 -23.80 -4.57 -13.51
CA ILE A 211 -22.36 -4.75 -13.66
C ILE A 211 -21.63 -3.41 -13.59
N LYS A 212 -22.14 -2.38 -14.28
CA LYS A 212 -21.56 -1.03 -14.28
C LYS A 212 -21.71 -0.33 -12.93
N LYS A 213 -22.88 -0.46 -12.29
CA LYS A 213 -23.12 0.07 -10.93
C LYS A 213 -22.13 -0.53 -9.92
N ARG A 214 -21.84 -1.83 -10.05
CA ARG A 214 -20.86 -2.53 -9.22
C ARG A 214 -19.43 -2.04 -9.49
N ALA A 215 -19.04 -1.94 -10.76
CA ALA A 215 -17.71 -1.43 -11.14
C ALA A 215 -17.50 0.00 -10.61
N PHE A 216 -18.52 0.86 -10.76
CA PHE A 216 -18.52 2.21 -10.22
C PHE A 216 -18.30 2.21 -8.70
N LYS A 217 -19.11 1.46 -7.94
CA LYS A 217 -18.97 1.35 -6.48
C LYS A 217 -17.56 0.86 -6.08
N MET A 218 -17.05 -0.15 -6.76
CA MET A 218 -15.71 -0.69 -6.48
C MET A 218 -14.61 0.35 -6.71
N VAL A 219 -14.63 1.06 -7.84
CA VAL A 219 -13.62 2.08 -8.15
C VAL A 219 -13.73 3.27 -7.19
N THR A 220 -14.95 3.66 -6.80
CA THR A 220 -15.14 4.69 -5.76
C THR A 220 -14.56 4.28 -4.40
N ILE A 221 -14.74 3.02 -3.99
CA ILE A 221 -14.13 2.52 -2.74
C ILE A 221 -12.60 2.54 -2.85
N VAL A 222 -12.02 2.07 -3.98
CA VAL A 222 -10.57 2.12 -4.21
C VAL A 222 -10.04 3.55 -4.16
N LEU A 223 -10.71 4.50 -4.79
CA LEU A 223 -10.34 5.92 -4.73
C LEU A 223 -10.38 6.45 -3.28
N ALA A 224 -11.42 6.10 -2.51
CA ALA A 224 -11.52 6.51 -1.11
C ALA A 224 -10.36 5.97 -0.27
N ILE A 225 -9.98 4.70 -0.46
CA ILE A 225 -8.82 4.10 0.22
C ILE A 225 -7.53 4.81 -0.16
N ILE A 226 -7.33 5.09 -1.46
CA ILE A 226 -6.14 5.81 -1.92
C ILE A 226 -6.06 7.20 -1.26
N VAL A 227 -7.16 7.93 -1.22
CA VAL A 227 -7.20 9.25 -0.59
C VAL A 227 -6.92 9.15 0.91
N VAL A 228 -7.58 8.24 1.62
CA VAL A 228 -7.38 8.09 3.07
C VAL A 228 -5.94 7.69 3.41
N ASN A 229 -5.35 6.75 2.66
CA ASN A 229 -4.04 6.19 2.99
C ASN A 229 -2.87 7.07 2.52
N TYR A 230 -3.02 7.77 1.39
CA TYR A 230 -1.89 8.45 0.74
C TYR A 230 -1.99 9.98 0.72
N LEU A 231 -3.16 10.58 1.00
CA LEU A 231 -3.24 12.03 1.19
C LEU A 231 -2.43 12.51 2.41
N PRO A 232 -2.44 11.83 3.59
CA PRO A 232 -1.64 12.26 4.74
C PRO A 232 -0.13 12.35 4.46
N PRO A 233 0.55 11.33 3.87
CA PRO A 233 1.98 11.47 3.55
C PRO A 233 2.24 12.60 2.55
N VAL A 234 1.40 12.74 1.53
CA VAL A 234 1.53 13.81 0.52
C VAL A 234 1.37 15.21 1.13
N ALA A 235 0.46 15.37 2.08
CA ALA A 235 0.17 16.66 2.70
C ALA A 235 1.18 17.04 3.79
N LEU A 236 1.77 16.07 4.50
CA LEU A 236 2.55 16.33 5.71
C LEU A 236 4.07 16.18 5.52
N LEU A 237 4.53 15.26 4.67
CA LEU A 237 5.95 14.96 4.54
C LEU A 237 6.79 16.02 3.80
N PRO A 238 6.29 16.72 2.77
CA PRO A 238 7.04 17.82 2.14
C PRO A 238 7.38 18.96 3.11
N PHE A 239 6.59 19.12 4.17
CA PHE A 239 6.80 20.13 5.21
C PHE A 239 7.62 19.60 6.40
N ALA A 240 8.31 18.46 6.26
CA ALA A 240 9.09 17.86 7.34
C ALA A 240 10.05 18.84 8.03
N SER A 241 10.63 19.80 7.29
CA SER A 241 11.58 20.80 7.78
C SER A 241 10.96 21.88 8.67
N THR A 242 9.63 22.08 8.63
CA THR A 242 8.95 23.11 9.43
C THR A 242 8.58 22.59 10.83
N TYR A 243 8.55 21.27 11.01
CA TYR A 243 8.19 20.65 12.28
C TYR A 243 9.40 20.48 13.20
N SER A 244 9.17 20.59 14.50
CA SER A 244 10.17 20.20 15.49
C SER A 244 10.45 18.69 15.42
N PHE A 245 11.64 18.28 15.89
CA PHE A 245 12.06 16.89 15.89
C PHE A 245 11.02 15.94 16.53
N VAL A 246 10.51 16.30 17.72
CA VAL A 246 9.52 15.50 18.45
C VAL A 246 8.20 15.42 17.69
N THR A 247 7.71 16.54 17.16
CA THR A 247 6.46 16.57 16.39
C THR A 247 6.55 15.72 15.13
N PHE A 248 7.65 15.83 14.39
CA PHE A 248 7.84 15.07 13.17
C PHE A 248 8.05 13.58 13.43
N ARG A 249 8.96 13.21 14.34
CA ARG A 249 9.38 11.81 14.54
C ARG A 249 8.45 11.02 15.45
N CYS A 250 7.92 11.64 16.51
CA CYS A 250 7.13 10.96 17.53
C CYS A 250 5.61 11.05 17.29
N LYS A 251 5.16 11.90 16.35
CA LYS A 251 3.73 12.09 16.06
C LYS A 251 3.43 11.92 14.57
N ILE A 252 3.89 12.85 13.72
CA ILE A 252 3.51 12.91 12.31
C ILE A 252 3.96 11.68 11.53
N SER A 253 5.25 11.33 11.62
CA SER A 253 5.80 10.18 10.89
C SER A 253 5.08 8.88 11.27
N LEU A 254 4.88 8.63 12.57
CA LEU A 254 4.17 7.44 13.03
C LEU A 254 2.74 7.42 12.52
N ALA A 255 2.00 8.52 12.64
CA ALA A 255 0.62 8.60 12.16
C ALA A 255 0.52 8.32 10.66
N VAL A 256 1.35 9.00 9.86
CA VAL A 256 1.38 8.92 8.40
C VAL A 256 1.72 7.51 7.93
N PHE A 257 2.81 6.92 8.45
CA PHE A 257 3.20 5.56 8.06
C PHE A 257 2.17 4.53 8.53
N SER A 258 1.59 4.69 9.72
CA SER A 258 0.51 3.80 10.18
C SER A 258 -0.70 3.84 9.27
N ILE A 259 -1.14 5.03 8.85
CA ILE A 259 -2.27 5.18 7.92
C ILE A 259 -1.94 4.56 6.57
N MET A 260 -0.73 4.79 6.06
CA MET A 260 -0.27 4.19 4.80
C MET A 260 -0.21 2.66 4.90
N ASP A 261 0.15 2.11 6.06
CA ASP A 261 0.27 0.67 6.30
C ASP A 261 -1.09 -0.04 6.44
N LEU A 262 -2.18 0.67 6.69
CA LEU A 262 -3.53 0.08 6.63
C LEU A 262 -3.84 -0.51 5.24
N SER A 263 -3.17 0.00 4.18
CA SER A 263 -3.31 -0.50 2.82
C SER A 263 -3.05 -2.00 2.71
N CYS A 264 -2.09 -2.54 3.48
CA CYS A 264 -1.70 -3.96 3.48
C CYS A 264 -2.86 -4.91 3.78
N THR A 265 -3.89 -4.45 4.50
CA THR A 265 -5.06 -5.24 4.86
C THR A 265 -6.26 -4.88 3.97
N MET A 266 -6.45 -3.60 3.68
CA MET A 266 -7.62 -3.12 2.92
C MET A 266 -7.61 -3.57 1.45
N GLU A 267 -6.45 -3.56 0.80
CA GLU A 267 -6.31 -3.91 -0.62
C GLU A 267 -6.58 -5.39 -0.91
N PRO A 268 -5.96 -6.37 -0.22
CA PRO A 268 -6.25 -7.78 -0.46
C PRO A 268 -7.69 -8.14 -0.08
N MET A 269 -8.26 -7.52 0.96
CA MET A 269 -9.69 -7.70 1.30
C MET A 269 -10.61 -7.28 0.14
N LEU A 270 -10.32 -6.14 -0.50
CA LEU A 270 -11.06 -5.73 -1.69
C LEU A 270 -10.87 -6.68 -2.87
N TYR A 271 -9.66 -7.20 -3.05
CA TYR A 271 -9.39 -8.17 -4.12
C TYR A 271 -10.18 -9.47 -3.92
N ILE A 272 -10.16 -10.04 -2.73
CA ILE A 272 -10.88 -11.29 -2.40
C ILE A 272 -12.38 -11.08 -2.52
N SER A 273 -12.94 -9.98 -2.00
CA SER A 273 -14.38 -9.69 -2.11
C SER A 273 -14.86 -9.51 -3.56
N LYS A 274 -13.94 -9.14 -4.48
CA LYS A 274 -14.21 -9.12 -5.91
C LYS A 274 -14.26 -10.54 -6.49
N MET A 275 -13.36 -11.43 -6.05
CA MET A 275 -13.18 -12.78 -6.60
C MET A 275 -14.21 -13.81 -6.12
N GLU A 276 -14.51 -13.88 -4.82
CA GLU A 276 -15.51 -14.83 -4.27
C GLU A 276 -16.87 -14.67 -4.96
N ARG A 277 -17.19 -13.43 -5.36
CA ARG A 277 -18.42 -13.09 -6.06
C ARG A 277 -18.32 -13.22 -7.59
N SER A 278 -17.17 -13.60 -8.13
CA SER A 278 -17.01 -14.04 -9.52
C SER A 278 -17.20 -15.55 -9.67
N GLU A 279 -16.98 -16.33 -8.60
CA GLU A 279 -17.14 -17.80 -8.60
C GLU A 279 -18.59 -18.24 -8.33
N PHE A 280 -19.44 -17.36 -7.80
CA PHE A 280 -20.85 -17.66 -7.51
C PHE A 280 -21.85 -17.38 -8.65
N CYS A 281 -21.39 -17.06 -9.87
CA CYS A 281 -22.26 -17.00 -11.05
C CYS A 281 -21.79 -17.87 -12.23
N PRO A 282 -21.77 -19.21 -12.10
CA PRO A 282 -21.82 -20.10 -13.27
C PRO A 282 -23.18 -20.03 -13.99
N CYS A 283 -24.21 -19.47 -13.36
CA CYS A 283 -25.62 -19.56 -13.81
C CYS A 283 -26.02 -18.53 -14.89
N LEU A 284 -25.11 -17.65 -15.33
CA LEU A 284 -25.41 -16.56 -16.28
C LEU A 284 -24.66 -16.68 -17.62
N GLN A 285 -24.20 -17.88 -17.98
CA GLN A 285 -23.99 -18.19 -19.40
C GLN A 285 -25.37 -18.33 -20.05
N SER A 286 -25.84 -17.27 -20.71
CA SER A 286 -26.94 -17.41 -21.67
C SER A 286 -26.49 -18.41 -22.74
N PRO A 287 -27.30 -19.42 -23.09
CA PRO A 287 -26.98 -20.27 -24.23
C PRO A 287 -26.91 -19.40 -25.48
N SER A 288 -25.84 -19.58 -26.25
CA SER A 288 -25.69 -19.03 -27.59
C SER A 288 -26.93 -19.40 -28.41
N LYS A 289 -27.73 -18.41 -28.81
CA LYS A 289 -28.74 -18.63 -29.85
C LYS A 289 -27.97 -18.79 -31.16
N LYS A 290 -27.80 -20.03 -31.61
CA LYS A 290 -27.42 -20.33 -33.00
C LYS A 290 -28.41 -19.60 -33.93
N PRO A 291 -27.94 -18.91 -34.98
CA PRO A 291 -28.84 -18.41 -36.01
C PRO A 291 -29.49 -19.61 -36.70
N VAL A 292 -30.82 -19.67 -36.61
CA VAL A 292 -31.64 -20.57 -37.43
C VAL A 292 -31.64 -19.98 -38.83
N ASN A 293 -30.97 -20.65 -39.77
CA ASN A 293 -31.21 -20.43 -41.19
C ASN A 293 -32.64 -20.84 -41.49
N VAL A 294 -33.49 -19.87 -41.83
CA VAL A 294 -34.76 -20.15 -42.48
C VAL A 294 -34.54 -19.93 -43.97
N SER A 295 -34.44 -21.02 -44.71
CA SER A 295 -34.64 -21.03 -46.16
C SER A 295 -36.13 -21.21 -46.43
N VAL A 296 -36.77 -20.17 -46.98
CA VAL A 296 -37.96 -20.29 -47.83
C VAL A 296 -37.76 -19.35 -49.00
#